data_AF-A0A7C6W8V4-F1
#
_entry.id   AF-A0A7C6W8V4-F1
#
_cell.length_a   1.000
_cell.length_b   1.000
_cell.length_c   1.000
_cell.angle_alpha   90.00
_cell.angle_beta   90.00
_cell.angle_gamma   90.00
#
_symmetry.space_group_name_H-M   'P 1'
#
loop_
_entity.id
_entity.type
_entity.pdbx_description
1 polymer ?
#
loop_
_entity_poly.entity_id
_entity_poly.type
_entity_poly.pdbx_seq_one_letter_code
_entity_poly.pdbx_strand_id
1 'polypeptide(L)'
;VAEDDFAYIVPPTIRENPGALAVYQEAMTKLREAYSQLAGIVPKEDARYLLPNACETKLVATFNARSLHNFLRLRCCQRAQWEIRELAEKMLAEVRKVAPRLFALAGPSCEVEGVCYEGDMSCGRAPLLQELVAGHKRGDQGVE
;
A
#
# COMPACT_ATOMS: atom_id res chain seq x y z
N VAL A 1 11.62 -18.28 13.04
CA VAL A 1 10.16 -18.47 13.19
C VAL A 1 9.84 -19.82 12.57
N ALA A 2 9.12 -20.71 13.25
CA ALA A 2 8.68 -21.95 12.61
C ALA A 2 7.67 -21.57 11.52
N GLU A 3 7.95 -21.91 10.28
CA GLU A 3 7.15 -21.54 9.09
C GLU A 3 6.01 -22.54 8.84
N ASP A 4 5.91 -23.59 9.67
CA ASP A 4 5.00 -24.73 9.51
C ASP A 4 3.51 -24.34 9.60
N ASP A 5 3.21 -23.17 10.19
CA ASP A 5 1.89 -22.54 10.23
C ASP A 5 2.00 -21.05 9.92
N PHE A 6 2.43 -20.71 8.70
CA PHE A 6 2.57 -19.32 8.29
C PHE A 6 1.21 -18.59 8.29
N ALA A 7 1.18 -17.40 8.89
CA ALA A 7 0.03 -16.50 8.80
C ALA A 7 -0.06 -15.90 7.39
N TYR A 8 -1.28 -15.56 6.95
CA TYR A 8 -1.50 -14.93 5.65
C TYR A 8 -2.62 -13.89 5.70
N ILE A 9 -2.56 -12.94 4.76
CA ILE A 9 -3.54 -11.86 4.62
C ILE A 9 -4.60 -12.25 3.59
N VAL A 10 -5.88 -12.11 3.97
CA VAL A 10 -7.03 -12.33 3.06
C VAL A 10 -7.54 -10.99 2.54
N PRO A 11 -7.48 -10.74 1.22
CA PRO A 11 -8.05 -9.54 0.59
C PRO A 11 -9.55 -9.36 0.88
N PRO A 12 -10.05 -8.11 1.05
CA PRO A 12 -11.45 -7.84 1.34
C PRO A 12 -12.42 -8.50 0.35
N THR A 13 -12.12 -8.43 -0.95
CA THR A 13 -12.95 -9.02 -2.02
C THR A 13 -13.07 -10.54 -1.92
N ILE A 14 -12.06 -11.22 -1.36
CA ILE A 14 -12.09 -12.66 -1.09
C ILE A 14 -12.86 -12.93 0.20
N ARG A 15 -12.63 -12.13 1.24
CA ARG A 15 -13.28 -12.26 2.55
C ARG A 15 -14.79 -12.09 2.48
N GLU A 16 -15.27 -11.16 1.66
CA GLU A 16 -16.68 -10.81 1.53
C GLU A 16 -17.49 -11.81 0.68
N ASN A 17 -16.83 -12.70 -0.04
CA ASN A 17 -17.47 -13.73 -0.86
C ASN A 17 -17.22 -15.12 -0.27
N PRO A 18 -18.24 -15.80 0.31
CA PRO A 18 -18.07 -17.10 0.95
C PRO A 18 -17.48 -18.18 0.03
N GLY A 19 -17.85 -18.17 -1.26
CA GLY A 19 -17.32 -19.12 -2.24
C GLY A 19 -15.85 -18.88 -2.56
N ALA A 20 -15.47 -17.61 -2.76
CA ALA A 20 -14.07 -17.24 -2.98
C ALA A 20 -13.21 -17.52 -1.75
N LEU A 21 -13.73 -17.24 -0.56
CA LEU A 21 -13.07 -17.52 0.71
C LEU A 21 -12.79 -19.01 0.89
N ALA A 22 -13.76 -19.87 0.59
CA ALA A 22 -13.59 -21.33 0.67
C ALA A 22 -12.48 -21.82 -0.28
N VAL A 23 -12.49 -21.38 -1.54
CA VAL A 23 -11.45 -21.72 -2.53
C VAL A 23 -10.07 -21.27 -2.05
N TYR A 24 -9.98 -20.05 -1.52
CA TYR A 24 -8.73 -19.48 -1.04
C TYR A 24 -8.18 -20.24 0.17
N GLN A 25 -9.04 -20.56 1.14
CA GLN A 25 -8.66 -21.31 2.34
C GLN A 25 -8.21 -22.74 2.00
N GLU A 26 -8.91 -23.42 1.08
CA GLU A 26 -8.52 -24.74 0.61
C GLU A 26 -7.12 -24.71 -0.03
N ALA A 27 -6.84 -23.72 -0.88
CA ALA A 27 -5.52 -23.55 -1.47
C ALA A 27 -4.43 -23.29 -0.42
N MET A 28 -4.70 -22.44 0.58
CA MET A 28 -3.77 -22.17 1.66
C MET A 28 -3.46 -23.40 2.52
N THR A 29 -4.47 -24.22 2.82
CA THR A 29 -4.27 -25.49 3.52
C THR A 29 -3.35 -26.43 2.74
N LYS A 30 -3.57 -26.59 1.43
CA LYS A 30 -2.71 -27.42 0.57
C LYS A 30 -1.27 -26.90 0.52
N LEU A 31 -1.08 -25.58 0.44
CA LEU A 31 0.25 -24.97 0.46
C LEU A 31 0.98 -25.22 1.79
N ARG A 32 0.28 -25.15 2.93
CA ARG A 32 0.86 -25.45 4.25
C ARG A 32 1.30 -26.90 4.37
N GLU A 33 0.44 -27.82 3.95
CA GLU A 33 0.75 -29.26 3.94
C GLU A 33 1.96 -29.56 3.06
N ALA A 34 1.99 -29.01 1.84
CA ALA A 34 3.09 -29.19 0.91
C ALA A 34 4.40 -28.55 1.42
N TYR A 35 4.33 -27.36 2.03
CA TYR A 35 5.48 -26.72 2.66
C TYR A 35 6.05 -27.58 3.79
N SER A 36 5.19 -28.07 4.70
CA SER A 36 5.61 -28.90 5.84
C SER A 36 6.32 -30.18 5.38
N GLN A 37 5.80 -30.82 4.33
CA GLN A 37 6.45 -31.98 3.71
C GLN A 37 7.82 -31.63 3.12
N LEU A 38 7.91 -30.55 2.31
CA LEU A 38 9.18 -30.16 1.69
C LEU A 38 10.21 -29.72 2.72
N ALA A 39 9.81 -28.99 3.77
CA ALA A 39 10.71 -28.54 4.82
C ALA A 39 11.34 -29.70 5.62
N GLY A 40 10.76 -30.91 5.56
CA GLY A 40 11.33 -32.14 6.10
C GLY A 40 12.29 -32.88 5.16
N ILE A 41 12.35 -32.50 3.87
CA ILE A 41 13.11 -33.19 2.82
C ILE A 41 14.27 -32.33 2.30
N VAL A 42 14.02 -31.04 2.09
CA VAL A 42 14.98 -30.07 1.53
C VAL A 42 15.24 -28.93 2.52
N PRO A 43 16.32 -28.15 2.32
CA PRO A 43 16.56 -26.95 3.12
C PRO A 43 15.36 -25.99 3.07
N LYS A 44 15.10 -25.29 4.18
CA LYS A 44 13.93 -24.40 4.31
C LYS A 44 13.95 -23.26 3.29
N GLU A 45 15.14 -22.85 2.88
CA GLU A 45 15.35 -21.82 1.85
C GLU A 45 14.78 -22.19 0.48
N ASP A 46 14.70 -23.48 0.17
CA ASP A 46 14.11 -24.02 -1.06
C ASP A 46 12.63 -24.33 -0.84
N ALA A 47 12.26 -24.88 0.32
CA ALA A 47 10.86 -25.16 0.65
C ALA A 47 9.97 -23.90 0.60
N ARG A 48 10.51 -22.75 1.01
CA ARG A 48 9.77 -21.47 1.00
C ARG A 48 9.36 -20.96 -0.38
N TYR A 49 9.82 -21.57 -1.48
CA TYR A 49 9.32 -21.25 -2.82
C TYR A 49 7.83 -21.56 -3.00
N LEU A 50 7.23 -22.36 -2.10
CA LEU A 50 5.78 -22.55 -2.02
C LEU A 50 5.03 -21.44 -1.27
N LEU A 51 5.72 -20.59 -0.51
CA LEU A 51 5.03 -19.56 0.28
C LEU A 51 4.38 -18.53 -0.65
N PRO A 52 3.08 -18.25 -0.48
CA PRO A 52 2.39 -17.29 -1.34
C PRO A 52 2.77 -15.86 -0.97
N ASN A 53 2.55 -14.92 -1.89
CA ASN A 53 2.70 -13.48 -1.63
C ASN A 53 1.84 -12.97 -0.46
N ALA A 54 0.78 -13.68 -0.11
CA ALA A 54 -0.09 -13.36 1.01
C ALA A 54 0.52 -13.67 2.38
N CYS A 55 1.65 -14.39 2.43
CA CYS A 55 2.34 -14.73 3.67
C CYS A 55 2.68 -13.47 4.46
N GLU A 56 2.30 -13.44 5.73
CA GLU A 56 2.60 -12.32 6.62
C GLU A 56 4.12 -12.21 6.81
N THR A 57 4.63 -10.99 6.66
CA THR A 57 6.03 -10.67 6.94
C THR A 57 6.12 -9.52 7.93
N LYS A 58 7.10 -9.61 8.82
CA LYS A 58 7.37 -8.59 9.84
C LYS A 58 8.61 -7.83 9.43
N LEU A 59 8.48 -6.52 9.30
CA LEU A 59 9.54 -5.63 8.85
C LEU A 59 9.70 -4.47 9.84
N VAL A 60 10.95 -4.09 10.09
CA VAL A 60 11.29 -2.86 10.81
C VAL A 60 11.92 -1.92 9.81
N ALA A 61 11.36 -0.72 9.68
CA ALA A 61 11.83 0.30 8.76
C ALA A 61 12.06 1.62 9.49
N THR A 62 13.16 2.30 9.15
CA THR A 62 13.49 3.62 9.69
C THR A 62 13.46 4.64 8.56
N PHE A 63 12.80 5.77 8.81
CA PHE A 63 12.69 6.86 7.85
C PHE A 63 13.15 8.16 8.52
N ASN A 64 13.91 8.98 7.78
CA ASN A 64 13.98 10.40 8.11
C ASN A 64 12.66 11.09 7.70
N ALA A 65 12.43 12.31 8.20
CA ALA A 65 11.18 13.03 7.96
C ALA A 65 10.90 13.26 6.46
N ARG A 66 11.93 13.60 5.67
CA ARG A 66 11.77 13.83 4.21
C ARG A 66 11.34 12.55 3.48
N SER A 67 12.00 11.43 3.77
CA SER A 67 11.67 10.14 3.19
C SER A 67 10.27 9.69 3.60
N LEU A 68 9.89 9.91 4.87
CA LEU A 68 8.56 9.59 5.37
C LEU A 68 7.48 10.44 4.69
N HIS A 69 7.70 11.75 4.51
CA HIS A 69 6.79 12.61 3.75
C HIS A 69 6.57 12.10 2.33
N ASN A 70 7.64 11.74 1.62
CA ASN A 70 7.51 11.16 0.28
C ASN A 70 6.78 9.80 0.29
N PHE A 71 7.07 8.94 1.28
CA PHE A 71 6.37 7.67 1.43
C PHE A 71 4.86 7.89 1.63
N LEU A 72 4.47 8.77 2.55
CA LEU A 72 3.07 9.09 2.83
C LEU A 72 2.37 9.70 1.61
N ARG A 73 3.04 10.60 0.89
CA ARG A 73 2.53 11.19 -0.36
C ARG A 73 2.14 10.13 -1.39
N LEU A 74 2.97 9.10 -1.56
CA LEU A 74 2.74 8.04 -2.53
C LEU A 74 1.78 6.96 -2.01
N ARG A 75 1.90 6.59 -0.74
CA ARG A 75 1.19 5.42 -0.18
C ARG A 75 -0.17 5.73 0.41
N CYS A 76 -0.45 6.98 0.78
CA CYS A 76 -1.81 7.42 1.13
C CYS A 76 -2.69 7.71 -0.10
N CYS A 77 -2.16 7.58 -1.32
CA CYS A 77 -2.94 7.75 -2.54
C CYS A 77 -4.00 6.64 -2.68
N GLN A 78 -5.20 6.97 -3.14
CA GLN A 78 -6.27 5.98 -3.36
C GLN A 78 -5.95 4.91 -4.40
N ARG A 79 -4.91 5.13 -5.20
CA ARG A 79 -4.42 4.15 -6.19
C ARG A 79 -3.40 3.19 -5.65
N ALA A 80 -2.79 3.52 -4.51
CA ALA A 80 -1.95 2.56 -3.83
C ALA A 80 -2.78 1.35 -3.43
N GLN A 81 -2.17 0.18 -3.49
CA GLN A 81 -2.76 -1.07 -3.01
C GLN A 81 -3.30 -0.87 -1.59
N TRP A 82 -4.51 -1.39 -1.34
CA TRP A 82 -5.25 -1.10 -0.10
C TRP A 82 -4.45 -1.45 1.16
N GLU A 83 -3.65 -2.52 1.16
CA GLU A 83 -2.79 -2.92 2.28
C GLU A 83 -1.74 -1.86 2.63
N ILE A 84 -0.95 -1.40 1.66
CA ILE A 84 0.10 -0.41 1.92
C ILE A 84 -0.51 0.96 2.24
N ARG A 85 -1.70 1.24 1.72
CA ARG A 85 -2.44 2.46 2.04
C ARG A 85 -2.91 2.46 3.49
N GLU A 86 -3.54 1.39 3.94
CA GLU A 86 -3.97 1.23 5.34
C GLU A 86 -2.77 1.32 6.30
N LEU A 87 -1.65 0.69 5.94
CA LEU A 87 -0.40 0.82 6.70
C LEU A 87 0.07 2.28 6.77
N ALA A 88 0.13 2.98 5.63
CA ALA A 88 0.57 4.36 5.57
C ALA A 88 -0.35 5.32 6.35
N GLU A 89 -1.66 5.11 6.31
CA GLU A 89 -2.64 5.88 7.09
C GLU A 89 -2.44 5.68 8.60
N LYS A 90 -2.22 4.43 9.04
CA LYS A 90 -1.88 4.12 10.45
C LYS A 90 -0.55 4.77 10.85
N MET A 91 0.47 4.68 10.00
CA MET A 91 1.76 5.35 10.24
C MET A 91 1.57 6.87 10.37
N LEU A 92 0.80 7.50 9.48
CA LEU A 92 0.50 8.93 9.52
C LEU A 92 -0.20 9.33 10.84
N ALA A 93 -1.15 8.53 11.29
CA ALA A 93 -1.84 8.76 12.56
C ALA A 93 -0.87 8.72 13.76
N GLU A 94 0.05 7.75 13.81
CA GLU A 94 1.03 7.67 14.90
C GLU A 94 2.05 8.83 14.87
N VAL A 95 2.57 9.19 13.70
CA VAL A 95 3.59 10.27 13.62
C VAL A 95 3.00 11.64 13.89
N ARG A 96 1.70 11.85 13.60
CA ARG A 96 0.99 13.09 13.98
C ARG A 96 0.85 13.24 15.50
N LYS A 97 0.80 12.15 16.27
CA LYS A 97 0.82 12.22 17.74
C LYS A 97 2.18 12.67 18.26
N VAL A 98 3.26 12.21 17.64
CA VAL A 98 4.64 12.49 18.07
C VAL A 98 5.13 13.87 17.61
N ALA A 99 4.88 14.23 16.35
CA ALA A 99 5.39 15.46 15.74
C ALA A 99 4.30 16.18 14.92
N PRO A 100 3.25 16.71 15.57
CA PRO A 100 2.06 17.25 14.89
C PRO A 100 2.37 18.39 13.93
N ARG A 101 3.29 19.31 14.29
CA ARG A 101 3.66 20.44 13.42
C ARG A 101 4.38 20.00 12.16
N LEU A 102 5.24 18.98 12.25
CA LEU A 102 6.04 18.49 11.13
C LEU A 102 5.20 17.70 10.12
N PHE A 103 4.13 17.04 10.58
CA PHE A 103 3.25 16.19 9.77
C PHE A 103 1.83 16.77 9.63
N ALA A 104 1.65 18.07 9.90
CA ALA A 104 0.38 18.76 9.74
C ALA A 104 -0.14 18.68 8.29
N LEU A 105 0.78 18.88 7.33
CA LEU A 105 0.53 18.82 5.89
C LEU A 105 1.16 17.58 5.26
N ALA A 106 1.10 16.43 5.95
CA ALA A 106 1.50 15.14 5.38
C ALA A 106 0.28 14.36 4.91
N GLY A 107 0.37 13.71 3.75
CA GLY A 107 -0.73 13.00 3.12
C GLY A 107 -0.55 12.92 1.60
N PRO A 108 -1.56 12.43 0.86
CA PRO A 108 -1.49 12.34 -0.59
C PRO A 108 -1.44 13.74 -1.22
N SER A 109 -0.81 13.86 -2.40
CA SER A 109 -0.65 15.16 -3.07
C SER A 109 -1.97 15.87 -3.35
N CYS A 110 -3.04 15.12 -3.60
CA CYS A 110 -4.36 15.68 -3.83
C CYS A 110 -4.93 16.43 -2.62
N GLU A 111 -4.57 16.04 -1.40
CA GLU A 111 -5.06 16.67 -0.16
C GLU A 111 -4.08 17.76 0.33
N VAL A 112 -2.79 17.55 0.14
CA VAL A 112 -1.75 18.48 0.63
C VAL A 112 -1.50 19.62 -0.34
N GLU A 113 -1.40 19.30 -1.64
CA GLU A 113 -1.01 20.23 -2.69
C GLU A 113 -2.21 20.64 -3.57
N GLY A 114 -3.36 19.97 -3.42
CA GLY A 114 -4.57 20.24 -4.20
C GLY A 114 -4.48 19.79 -5.66
N VAL A 115 -3.45 19.01 -6.02
CA VAL A 115 -3.19 18.60 -7.41
C VAL A 115 -2.91 17.10 -7.52
N CYS A 116 -3.40 16.52 -8.61
CA CYS A 116 -3.14 15.14 -8.97
C CYS A 116 -2.02 15.06 -10.03
N TYR A 117 -0.98 14.28 -9.73
CA TYR A 117 0.16 14.03 -10.62
C TYR A 117 0.02 12.75 -11.45
N GLU A 118 -1.09 12.01 -11.28
CA GLU A 118 -1.29 10.69 -11.88
C GLU A 118 -1.76 10.73 -13.35
N GLY A 119 -2.07 11.92 -13.88
CA GLY A 119 -2.53 12.10 -15.27
C GLY A 119 -3.79 11.30 -15.58
N ASP A 120 -3.77 10.56 -16.69
CA ASP A 120 -4.89 9.73 -17.18
C ASP A 120 -5.40 8.73 -16.14
N MET A 121 -4.53 8.36 -15.21
CA MET A 121 -4.84 7.38 -14.20
C MET A 121 -5.33 8.05 -12.90
N SER A 122 -5.81 9.30 -12.93
CA SER A 122 -6.34 10.00 -11.75
C SER A 122 -7.59 9.34 -11.18
N CYS A 123 -7.74 9.42 -9.86
CA CYS A 123 -8.97 9.01 -9.15
C CYS A 123 -10.06 10.11 -9.16
N GLY A 124 -9.81 11.26 -9.80
CA GLY A 124 -10.77 12.36 -9.93
C GLY A 124 -10.96 13.24 -8.69
N ARG A 125 -10.25 12.98 -7.58
CA ARG A 125 -10.37 13.75 -6.33
C ARG A 125 -9.79 15.16 -6.38
N ALA A 126 -8.87 15.42 -7.31
CA ALA A 126 -8.19 16.69 -7.47
C ALA A 126 -7.93 16.96 -8.96
N PRO A 127 -7.86 18.23 -9.38
CA PRO A 127 -7.53 18.60 -10.76
C PRO A 127 -6.17 18.07 -11.17
N LEU A 128 -6.02 17.77 -12.46
CA LEU A 128 -4.74 17.33 -13.01
C LEU A 128 -3.78 18.51 -13.12
N LEU A 129 -2.49 18.24 -12.92
CA LEU A 129 -1.45 19.26 -13.12
C LEU A 129 -1.55 19.91 -14.51
N GLN A 130 -1.84 19.12 -15.54
CA GLN A 130 -1.95 19.61 -16.92
C GLN A 130 -3.09 20.62 -17.09
N GLU A 131 -4.24 20.39 -16.42
CA GLU A 131 -5.40 21.28 -16.45
C GLU A 131 -5.09 22.61 -15.77
N LEU A 132 -4.41 22.57 -14.62
CA LEU A 132 -3.99 23.76 -13.87
C LEU A 132 -2.99 24.60 -14.67
N VAL A 133 -1.99 23.97 -15.28
CA VAL A 133 -0.99 24.64 -16.11
C VAL A 133 -1.62 25.25 -17.37
N ALA A 134 -2.56 24.55 -18.00
CA ALA A 134 -3.30 25.08 -19.16
C ALA A 134 -4.26 26.23 -18.78
N GLY A 135 -4.80 26.23 -17.56
CA GLY A 135 -5.57 27.36 -17.02
C GLY A 135 -4.72 28.61 -16.81
N HIS A 136 -3.52 28.44 -16.25
CA HIS A 136 -2.59 29.55 -16.02
C HIS A 136 -2.15 30.23 -17.33
N LYS A 137 -1.81 29.45 -18.37
CA LYS A 137 -1.42 29.98 -19.69
C LYS A 137 -2.52 30.78 -20.39
N ARG A 138 -3.81 30.54 -20.07
CA ARG A 138 -4.95 31.29 -20.62
C ARG A 138 -5.22 32.61 -19.88
N GLY A 139 -4.82 32.72 -18.61
CA GLY A 139 -5.00 33.94 -17.81
C GLY A 139 -3.99 35.06 -18.12
N ASP A 140 -2.79 34.70 -18.60
CA ASP A 140 -1.72 35.66 -18.95
C ASP A 140 -1.91 36.31 -20.34
N GLN A 141 -2.92 35.91 -21.12
CA GLN A 141 -3.21 36.48 -22.45
C GLN A 141 -4.15 37.70 -22.41
N GLY A 142 -4.39 38.29 -21.23
CA GLY A 142 -5.39 39.34 -21.01
C GLY A 142 -4.88 40.62 -20.35
N VAL A 143 -3.59 40.95 -20.51
CA VAL A 143 -3.04 42.26 -20.13
C VAL A 143 -2.44 42.92 -21.37
N GLU A 144 -3.30 43.57 -22.16
CA GLU A 144 -2.94 44.65 -23.08
C GLU A 144 -3.65 45.93 -22.64
#